data_AF-A0A392RSG7-F1
#
_entry.id   AF-A0A392RSG7-F1
#
_cell.length_a   1.000
_cell.length_b   1.000
_cell.length_c   1.000
_cell.angle_alpha   90.00
_cell.angle_beta   90.00
_cell.angle_gamma   90.00
#
_symmetry.space_group_name_H-M   'P 1'
#
loop_
_entity.id
_entity.type
_entity.pdbx_description
1 polymer ?
#
loop_
_entity_poly.entity_id
_entity_poly.type
_entity_poly.pdbx_seq_one_letter_code
_entity_poly.pdbx_strand_id
1 'polypeptide(L)'
;EEEYLAGMDTCKHNLHDRIIWPKGATLLTVSALKNTLSSLWKDLSDWGVSSLGKSFYEFAFSILEDVRRVRSIASWNLNPGLLKLFAWSKDFNPRVQQNVSAQV
;
A
#
# COMPACT_ATOMS: atom_id res chain seq x y z
N GLU A 1 -7.89 -23.29 -14.09
CA GLU A 1 -6.56 -22.80 -14.51
C GLU A 1 -6.54 -21.29 -14.76
N GLU A 2 -7.39 -20.76 -15.65
CA GLU A 2 -7.35 -19.36 -16.08
C GLU A 2 -7.61 -18.33 -14.97
N GLU A 3 -8.58 -18.57 -14.07
CA GLU A 3 -8.82 -17.68 -12.91
C GLU A 3 -7.65 -17.65 -11.92
N TYR A 4 -6.86 -18.74 -11.83
CA TYR A 4 -5.70 -18.81 -10.95
C TYR A 4 -4.50 -18.05 -11.52
N LEU A 5 -4.28 -18.15 -12.83
CA LEU A 5 -3.27 -17.37 -13.55
C LEU A 5 -3.64 -15.89 -13.64
N ALA A 6 -4.91 -15.57 -13.87
CA ALA A 6 -5.43 -14.21 -13.82
C ALA A 6 -5.28 -13.61 -12.42
N GLY A 7 -5.54 -14.40 -11.36
CA GLY A 7 -5.26 -14.00 -9.99
C GLY A 7 -3.78 -13.68 -9.77
N MET A 8 -2.87 -14.53 -10.25
CA MET A 8 -1.42 -14.28 -10.19
C MET A 8 -0.97 -13.03 -10.95
N ASP A 9 -1.58 -12.72 -12.10
CA ASP A 9 -1.24 -11.52 -12.87
C ASP A 9 -1.84 -10.26 -12.24
N THR A 10 -3.03 -10.37 -11.65
CA THR A 10 -3.64 -9.30 -10.84
C THR A 10 -2.78 -8.97 -9.61
N CYS A 11 -2.12 -9.97 -9.03
CA CYS A 11 -1.21 -9.77 -7.92
C CYS A 11 0.07 -8.98 -8.26
N LYS A 12 0.46 -8.89 -9.53
CA LYS A 12 1.55 -7.99 -9.96
C LYS A 12 1.15 -6.52 -9.88
N HIS A 13 -0.15 -6.25 -9.95
CA HIS A 13 -0.73 -4.91 -9.99
C HIS A 13 -1.13 -4.38 -8.61
N ASN A 14 -1.10 -5.24 -7.59
CA ASN A 14 -1.47 -4.89 -6.23
C ASN A 14 -0.22 -4.58 -5.39
N LEU A 15 -0.36 -3.65 -4.45
CA LEU A 15 0.64 -3.32 -3.43
C LEU A 15 -0.03 -3.30 -2.07
N HIS A 16 0.67 -3.86 -1.08
CA HIS A 16 0.27 -3.72 0.31
C HIS A 16 1.03 -2.57 0.92
N ASP A 17 0.33 -1.77 1.71
CA ASP A 17 0.93 -0.67 2.44
C ASP A 17 0.55 -0.71 3.90
N ARG A 18 1.37 -0.03 4.68
CA ARG A 18 1.12 0.23 6.08
C ARG A 18 1.34 1.69 6.34
N ILE A 19 0.34 2.34 6.91
CA ILE A 19 0.47 3.71 7.36
C ILE A 19 0.89 3.73 8.82
N ILE A 20 2.06 4.30 9.06
CA ILE A 20 2.55 4.57 10.40
C ILE A 20 2.07 5.96 10.79
N TRP A 21 1.04 6.02 11.62
CA TRP A 21 0.62 7.27 12.25
C TRP A 21 1.55 7.58 13.43
N PRO A 22 1.95 8.85 13.63
CA PRO A 22 2.62 9.24 14.85
C PRO A 22 1.66 9.04 16.03
N LYS A 23 2.22 8.77 17.21
CA LYS A 23 1.44 8.54 18.43
C LYS A 23 0.54 9.76 18.71
N GLY A 24 -0.78 9.54 18.74
CA GLY A 24 -1.78 10.58 18.95
C GLY A 24 -2.37 11.21 17.68
N ALA A 25 -1.92 10.84 16.47
CA ALA A 25 -2.58 11.26 15.24
C ALA A 25 -3.88 10.48 15.01
N THR A 26 -4.87 11.21 14.49
CA THR A 26 -6.17 10.65 14.08
C THR A 26 -5.97 9.67 12.92
N LEU A 27 -6.63 8.51 12.99
CA LEU A 27 -6.72 7.63 11.82
C LEU A 27 -7.40 8.42 10.69
N LEU A 28 -6.67 8.70 9.61
CA LEU A 28 -7.29 9.24 8.40
C LEU A 28 -8.18 8.18 7.77
N THR A 29 -9.39 8.60 7.41
CA THR A 29 -10.34 7.78 6.62
C THR A 29 -9.73 7.46 5.25
N VAL A 30 -10.11 6.32 4.68
CA VAL A 30 -9.70 5.88 3.33
C VAL A 30 -9.87 6.99 2.28
N SER A 31 -10.96 7.76 2.35
CA SER A 31 -11.23 8.88 1.46
C SER A 31 -10.21 10.01 1.57
N ALA A 32 -9.86 10.40 2.80
CA ALA A 32 -8.88 11.44 3.04
C ALA A 32 -7.48 11.00 2.64
N LEU A 33 -7.12 9.75 2.95
CA LEU A 33 -5.89 9.11 2.48
C LEU A 33 -5.81 9.11 0.95
N LYS A 34 -6.90 8.71 0.28
CA LYS A 34 -6.98 8.70 -1.18
C LYS A 34 -6.71 10.09 -1.75
N ASN A 35 -7.26 11.14 -1.15
CA ASN A 35 -7.00 12.51 -1.58
C ASN A 35 -5.54 12.94 -1.40
N THR A 36 -4.91 12.65 -0.26
CA THR A 36 -3.49 12.97 -0.04
C THR A 36 -2.59 12.25 -1.03
N LEU A 37 -2.86 10.96 -1.26
CA LEU A 37 -2.12 10.15 -2.22
C LEU A 37 -2.38 10.60 -3.65
N SER A 38 -3.60 10.98 -4.01
CA SER A 38 -3.91 11.54 -5.34
C SER A 38 -3.09 12.81 -5.61
N SER A 39 -2.79 13.60 -4.58
CA SER A 39 -1.89 14.76 -4.72
C SER A 39 -0.41 14.38 -4.84
N LEU A 40 0.01 13.22 -4.34
CA LEU A 40 1.38 12.70 -4.47
C LEU A 40 1.57 11.91 -5.78
N TRP A 41 0.50 11.28 -6.25
CA TRP A 41 0.42 10.33 -7.37
C TRP A 41 -0.35 10.94 -8.54
N LYS A 42 -0.08 12.22 -8.86
CA LYS A 42 -0.80 12.97 -9.90
C LYS A 42 -0.64 12.40 -11.31
N ASP A 43 0.45 11.67 -11.56
CA ASP A 43 0.79 11.09 -12.85
C ASP A 43 0.51 9.58 -12.93
N LEU A 44 -0.20 9.00 -11.96
CA LEU A 44 -0.60 7.60 -12.03
C LEU A 44 -1.94 7.44 -12.77
N SER A 45 -2.10 6.33 -13.46
CA SER A 45 -3.36 5.89 -14.07
C SER A 45 -4.37 5.49 -12.99
N ASP A 46 -5.53 4.96 -13.39
CA ASP A 46 -6.56 4.52 -12.45
C ASP A 46 -6.01 3.58 -11.37
N TRP A 47 -6.22 3.96 -10.10
CA TRP A 47 -5.85 3.18 -8.93
C TRP A 47 -6.93 3.21 -7.85
N GLY A 48 -7.04 2.10 -7.12
CA GLY A 48 -7.96 1.88 -6.01
C GLY A 48 -7.22 1.76 -4.68
N VAL A 49 -7.92 2.05 -3.58
CA VAL A 49 -7.43 1.84 -2.22
C VAL A 49 -8.50 1.17 -1.37
N SER A 50 -8.11 0.12 -0.65
CA SER A 50 -8.97 -0.66 0.23
C SER A 50 -8.32 -0.77 1.60
N SER A 51 -9.05 -0.49 2.68
CA SER A 51 -8.52 -0.68 4.04
C SER A 51 -8.60 -2.15 4.45
N LEU A 52 -7.46 -2.74 4.81
CA LEU A 52 -7.38 -4.10 5.36
C LEU A 52 -7.51 -4.13 6.90
N GLY A 53 -7.42 -2.98 7.55
CA GLY A 53 -7.55 -2.82 9.01
C GLY A 53 -6.22 -2.73 9.74
N LYS A 54 -6.21 -2.26 11.01
CA LYS A 54 -4.98 -2.05 11.81
C LYS A 54 -3.88 -1.26 11.07
N SER A 55 -4.26 -0.17 10.38
CA SER A 55 -3.36 0.69 9.57
C SER A 55 -2.78 0.07 8.29
N PHE A 56 -3.25 -1.10 7.89
CA PHE A 56 -2.92 -1.70 6.60
C PHE A 56 -3.93 -1.30 5.53
N TYR A 57 -3.44 -0.99 4.35
CA TYR A 57 -4.24 -0.76 3.16
C TYR A 57 -3.69 -1.60 2.00
N GLU A 58 -4.52 -1.76 0.99
CA GLU A 58 -4.21 -2.41 -0.26
C GLU A 58 -4.48 -1.42 -1.38
N PHE A 59 -3.48 -1.19 -2.22
CA PHE A 59 -3.62 -0.45 -3.45
C PHE A 59 -3.68 -1.40 -4.63
N ALA A 60 -4.64 -1.16 -5.51
CA ALA A 60 -4.74 -1.85 -6.79
C ALA A 60 -4.49 -0.83 -7.90
N PHE A 61 -3.47 -1.05 -8.72
CA PHE A 61 -3.13 -0.16 -9.84
C PHE A 61 -3.60 -0.80 -11.14
N SER A 62 -3.99 0.02 -12.12
CA SER A 62 -4.36 -0.50 -13.44
C SER A 62 -3.14 -0.86 -14.30
N ILE A 63 -1.98 -0.24 -14.05
CA ILE A 63 -0.75 -0.45 -14.83
C ILE A 63 0.43 -0.83 -13.95
N LEU A 64 1.28 -1.73 -14.47
CA LEU A 64 2.47 -2.20 -13.78
C LEU A 64 3.55 -1.12 -13.63
N GLU A 65 3.62 -0.16 -14.55
CA GLU A 65 4.59 0.94 -14.46
C GLU A 65 4.34 1.82 -13.23
N ASP A 66 3.08 2.08 -12.89
CA ASP A 66 2.70 2.81 -11.68
C ASP A 66 3.11 2.06 -10.42
N VAL A 67 2.89 0.74 -10.39
CA VAL A 67 3.37 -0.13 -9.31
C VAL A 67 4.87 0.00 -9.15
N ARG A 68 5.64 -0.02 -10.24
CA ARG A 68 7.10 0.12 -10.21
C ARG A 68 7.53 1.49 -9.72
N ARG A 69 6.84 2.55 -10.13
CA ARG A 69 7.14 3.94 -9.73
C ARG A 69 6.84 4.18 -8.26
N VAL A 70 5.67 3.72 -7.80
CA VAL A 70 5.25 3.79 -6.41
C VAL A 70 6.14 2.93 -5.52
N ARG A 71 6.45 1.69 -5.94
CA ARG A 71 7.34 0.77 -5.22
C ARG A 71 8.79 1.23 -5.17
N SER A 72 9.27 1.96 -6.18
CA SER A 72 10.61 2.58 -6.16
C SER A 72 10.76 3.54 -4.99
N ILE A 73 9.65 4.11 -4.49
CA ILE A 73 9.63 4.98 -3.33
C ILE A 73 9.14 4.17 -2.12
N ALA A 74 10.07 3.70 -1.30
CA ALA A 74 9.77 2.84 -0.15
C ALA A 74 8.86 3.50 0.91
N SER A 75 8.88 4.84 0.99
CA SER A 75 8.11 5.59 1.98
C SER A 75 7.61 6.92 1.44
N TRP A 76 6.32 7.21 1.64
CA TRP A 76 5.70 8.49 1.28
C TRP A 76 5.29 9.26 2.54
N ASN A 77 5.62 10.55 2.58
CA ASN A 77 5.25 11.41 3.70
C ASN A 77 3.78 11.82 3.56
N LEU A 78 2.94 11.37 4.49
CA LEU A 78 1.53 11.71 4.58
C LEU A 78 1.30 12.68 5.73
N ASN A 79 1.82 13.91 5.72
CA ASN A 79 1.69 14.84 6.86
C ASN A 79 0.27 14.79 7.50
N PRO A 80 0.08 14.22 8.72
CA PRO A 80 1.09 13.90 9.77
C PRO A 80 1.65 12.44 9.87
N GLY A 81 1.24 11.46 9.06
CA GLY A 81 1.76 10.09 9.01
C GLY A 81 2.85 9.79 7.97
N LEU A 82 3.34 8.55 7.99
CA LEU A 82 4.26 7.98 6.99
C LEU A 82 3.62 6.75 6.35
N LEU A 83 3.43 6.76 5.04
CA LEU A 83 3.08 5.57 4.28
C LEU A 83 4.33 4.76 4.02
N LYS A 84 4.31 3.47 4.38
CA LYS A 84 5.35 2.52 4.01
C LYS A 84 4.77 1.47 3.09
N LEU A 85 5.32 1.38 1.89
CA LEU A 85 4.88 0.43 0.87
C LEU A 85 5.67 -0.87 1.01
N PHE A 86 4.98 -1.98 0.81
CA PHE A 86 5.55 -3.32 0.80
C PHE A 86 5.23 -3.98 -0.53
N ALA A 87 6.17 -4.82 -1.00
CA ALA A 87 5.87 -5.66 -2.15
C ALA A 87 4.71 -6.60 -1.77
N TRP A 88 3.71 -6.69 -2.64
CA TRP A 88 2.65 -7.68 -2.48
C TRP A 88 3.29 -9.07 -2.43
N SER A 89 2.93 -9.83 -1.40
CA SER A 89 3.41 -11.19 -1.20
C SER A 89 2.21 -12.09 -0.94
N LYS A 90 2.17 -13.26 -1.59
CA LYS A 90 1.10 -14.24 -1.40
C LYS A 90 0.99 -14.71 0.06
N ASP A 91 2.10 -14.66 0.78
CA ASP A 91 2.22 -15.00 2.21
C ASP A 91 2.11 -13.77 3.12
N PHE A 92 1.44 -12.70 2.67
CA PHE A 92 1.24 -11.50 3.49
C PHE A 92 0.48 -11.87 4.77
N ASN A 93 1.21 -11.96 5.86
CA ASN A 93 0.66 -12.20 7.18
C ASN A 93 0.83 -10.92 8.01
N PRO A 94 -0.25 -10.18 8.29
CA PRO A 94 -0.17 -8.94 9.06
C PRO A 94 0.35 -9.17 10.49
N ARG A 95 0.33 -10.42 11.00
CA ARG A 95 0.95 -10.80 12.29
C ARG A 95 2.47 -10.93 12.21
N VAL A 96 3.02 -11.34 11.07
CA VAL A 96 4.48 -11.50 10.87
C VAL A 96 5.16 -10.15 10.63
N GLN A 97 4.46 -9.22 9.97
CA GLN A 97 5.01 -7.89 9.65
C GLN A 97 5.18 -6.97 10.88
N GLN A 98 4.60 -7.33 12.03
CA GLN A 98 4.93 -6.66 13.31
C GLN A 98 6.32 -7.04 13.84
N ASN A 99 6.92 -8.16 13.40
CA ASN A 99 8.14 -8.71 14.00
C ASN A 99 9.46 -8.43 13.27
N VAL A 100 9.45 -7.72 12.14
CA VAL A 100 10.71 -7.47 11.38
C VAL A 100 11.53 -6.29 11.92
N SER A 101 11.29 -5.86 13.16
CA SER A 101 12.18 -4.93 13.88
C SER A 101 13.09 -5.63 14.89
N ALA A 102 13.21 -6.96 14.85
CA ALA A 102 14.23 -7.65 15.63
C ALA A 102 15.62 -7.31 15.07
N GLN A 103 16.36 -6.50 15.85
CA GLN A 103 17.72 -6.04 15.59
C GLN A 103 18.69 -7.23 15.51
N VAL A 104 19.72 -7.08 14.68
CA VAL A 104 21.04 -7.71 14.85
C VAL A 104 22.00 -6.62 15.30
#